data_AF-A0A7Y1Z2M0-F1
#
_entry.id   AF-A0A7Y1Z2M0-F1
#
_cell.length_a   1.000
_cell.length_b   1.000
_cell.length_c   1.000
_cell.angle_alpha   90.00
_cell.angle_beta   90.00
_cell.angle_gamma   90.00
#
_symmetry.space_group_name_H-M   'P 1'
#
loop_
_entity.id
_entity.type
_entity.pdbx_description
1 polymer ?
#
loop_
_entity_poly.entity_id
_entity_poly.type
_entity_poly.pdbx_seq_one_letter_code
_entity_poly.pdbx_strand_id
1 'polypeptide(L)'
;MTVVIDHDNRPASPAEQVAASQPATVVRFAGDSGDGIQLAGVQFARAAARGGAWLMTLPEYPAEIRAPAGTTFGVSAYQIQFGADQVLTPGDESDVLVALNPAAFITNIDFLKRGGTVVVDDGAFNKRGFTKAKIEADPVDESTGAPYRVIRVDISKRTLEAVEPFGVGRKDAMR
;
A
#
# COMPACT_ATOMS: atom_id res chain seq x y z
N MET A 1 4.79 -10.97 -16.76
CA MET A 1 5.99 -10.55 -17.51
C MET A 1 6.78 -9.62 -16.60
N THR A 2 7.72 -10.18 -15.85
CA THR A 2 8.57 -9.45 -14.91
C THR A 2 9.65 -8.73 -15.71
N VAL A 3 9.76 -7.42 -15.53
CA VAL A 3 10.83 -6.62 -16.15
C VAL A 3 11.95 -6.48 -15.12
N VAL A 4 13.05 -7.20 -15.35
CA VAL A 4 14.33 -6.97 -14.67
C VAL A 4 15.07 -5.95 -15.51
N ILE A 5 15.32 -4.74 -14.99
CA ILE A 5 16.16 -3.75 -15.66
C ILE A 5 17.53 -3.81 -15.00
N ASP A 6 18.51 -4.36 -15.71
CA ASP A 6 19.93 -4.34 -15.35
C ASP A 6 20.55 -3.05 -15.90
N HIS A 7 20.98 -2.16 -15.00
CA HIS A 7 21.74 -0.97 -15.33
C HIS A 7 23.05 -1.01 -14.54
N ASP A 8 24.12 -1.36 -15.26
CA ASP A 8 25.54 -1.15 -14.94
C ASP A 8 26.28 -2.32 -14.25
N ASN A 9 27.09 -3.02 -15.06
CA ASN A 9 27.88 -4.19 -14.67
C ASN A 9 29.33 -3.81 -14.32
N ARG A 10 29.53 -3.05 -13.23
CA ARG A 10 30.85 -2.93 -12.58
C ARG A 10 30.74 -3.39 -11.12
N PRO A 11 31.57 -4.34 -10.66
CA PRO A 11 31.52 -4.79 -9.28
C PRO A 11 31.95 -3.66 -8.33
N ALA A 12 31.07 -3.32 -7.39
CA ALA A 12 31.36 -2.40 -6.29
C ALA A 12 32.48 -2.95 -5.40
N SER A 13 33.31 -2.08 -4.82
CA SER A 13 34.36 -2.50 -3.91
C SER A 13 33.77 -3.09 -2.60
N PRO A 14 34.48 -4.00 -1.91
CA PRO A 14 34.02 -4.55 -0.63
C PRO A 14 33.76 -3.48 0.45
N ALA A 15 34.40 -2.30 0.35
CA ALA A 15 34.17 -1.18 1.25
C ALA A 15 32.90 -0.37 0.90
N GLU A 16 32.53 -0.29 -0.38
CA GLU A 16 31.27 0.30 -0.85
C GLU A 16 30.06 -0.59 -0.57
N GLN A 17 30.25 -1.92 -0.56
CA GLN A 17 29.19 -2.90 -0.20
C GLN A 17 28.85 -2.90 1.30
N VAL A 18 29.80 -2.51 2.17
CA VAL A 18 29.60 -2.49 3.63
C VAL A 18 29.07 -1.12 4.11
N ALA A 19 29.19 -0.07 3.30
CA ALA A 19 28.66 1.25 3.61
C ALA A 19 27.15 1.34 3.25
N ALA A 20 26.32 0.78 4.14
CA ALA A 20 24.87 0.90 4.22
C ALA A 20 24.03 0.09 3.21
N SER A 21 24.16 -1.24 3.23
CA SER A 21 23.05 -2.12 2.80
C SER A 21 21.83 -1.82 3.68
N GLN A 22 20.85 -1.09 3.14
CA GLN A 22 19.56 -0.94 3.78
C GLN A 22 18.76 -2.23 3.54
N PRO A 23 18.20 -2.86 4.59
CA PRO A 23 17.39 -4.04 4.42
C PRO A 23 16.19 -3.73 3.52
N ALA A 24 15.84 -4.69 2.66
CA ALA A 24 14.69 -4.55 1.78
C ALA A 24 13.41 -4.30 2.59
N THR A 25 12.59 -3.38 2.11
CA THR A 25 11.33 -2.95 2.73
C THR A 25 10.16 -3.45 1.90
N VAL A 26 9.10 -3.89 2.57
CA VAL A 26 7.87 -4.38 1.95
C VAL A 26 6.73 -3.39 2.22
N VAL A 27 6.13 -2.86 1.16
CA VAL A 27 4.95 -1.98 1.23
C VAL A 27 3.77 -2.70 0.57
N ARG A 28 2.62 -2.70 1.27
CA ARG A 28 1.37 -3.30 0.80
C ARG A 28 0.29 -2.24 0.70
N PHE A 29 -0.22 -2.00 -0.51
CA PHE A 29 -1.39 -1.16 -0.75
C PHE A 29 -2.64 -2.03 -0.75
N ALA A 30 -3.71 -1.58 -0.10
CA ALA A 30 -4.97 -2.30 -0.01
C ALA A 30 -6.19 -1.35 -0.09
N GLY A 31 -7.23 -1.79 -0.78
CA GLY A 31 -8.45 -1.01 -1.06
C GLY A 31 -9.42 -1.80 -1.92
N ASP A 32 -10.60 -1.25 -2.16
CA ASP A 32 -11.60 -1.92 -3.00
C ASP A 32 -11.13 -2.01 -4.45
N SER A 33 -11.68 -2.98 -5.18
CA SER A 33 -11.57 -3.06 -6.62
C SER A 33 -12.20 -1.82 -7.25
N GLY A 34 -11.35 -0.89 -7.69
CA GLY A 34 -11.76 0.41 -8.21
C GLY A 34 -11.10 1.60 -7.50
N ASP A 35 -10.51 1.40 -6.32
CA ASP A 35 -9.80 2.45 -5.56
C ASP A 35 -8.40 2.75 -6.12
N GLY A 36 -8.06 2.22 -7.31
CA GLY A 36 -6.77 2.48 -7.95
C GLY A 36 -5.57 1.76 -7.34
N ILE A 37 -5.75 0.75 -6.48
CA ILE A 37 -4.67 0.04 -5.78
C ILE A 37 -3.57 -0.48 -6.71
N GLN A 38 -3.96 -1.08 -7.84
CA GLN A 38 -3.02 -1.60 -8.82
C GLN A 38 -2.24 -0.48 -9.51
N LEU A 39 -2.91 0.65 -9.80
CA LEU A 39 -2.26 1.82 -10.39
C LEU A 39 -1.28 2.45 -9.40
N ALA A 40 -1.69 2.65 -8.15
CA ALA A 40 -0.84 3.17 -7.07
C ALA A 40 0.40 2.29 -6.88
N GLY A 41 0.21 0.97 -6.80
CA GLY A 41 1.29 0.00 -6.68
C GLY A 41 2.27 0.03 -7.85
N VAL A 42 1.76 0.06 -9.10
CA VAL A 42 2.61 0.18 -10.29
C VAL A 42 3.37 1.50 -10.33
N GLN A 43 2.75 2.62 -9.95
CA GLN A 43 3.43 3.91 -9.92
C GLN A 43 4.50 3.97 -8.83
N PHE A 44 4.24 3.38 -7.65
CA PHE A 44 5.25 3.23 -6.60
C PHE A 44 6.42 2.39 -7.08
N ALA A 45 6.17 1.21 -7.65
CA ALA A 45 7.22 0.35 -8.19
C ALA A 45 8.06 1.06 -9.27
N ARG A 46 7.40 1.83 -10.16
CA ARG A 46 8.11 2.65 -11.16
C ARG A 46 8.94 3.76 -10.54
N ALA A 47 8.50 4.35 -9.43
CA ALA A 47 9.28 5.36 -8.72
C ALA A 47 10.49 4.73 -8.02
N ALA A 48 10.30 3.59 -7.36
CA ALA A 48 11.37 2.82 -6.72
C ALA A 48 12.43 2.35 -7.75
N ALA A 49 12.01 1.80 -8.89
CA ALA A 49 12.91 1.39 -9.97
C ALA A 49 13.69 2.58 -10.56
N ARG A 50 13.04 3.74 -10.71
CA ARG A 50 13.72 4.98 -11.14
C ARG A 50 14.74 5.47 -10.12
N GLY A 51 14.55 5.14 -8.85
CA GLY A 51 15.52 5.37 -7.78
C GLY A 51 16.65 4.33 -7.73
N GLY A 52 16.69 3.36 -8.65
CA GLY A 52 17.71 2.30 -8.70
C GLY A 52 17.46 1.14 -7.74
N ALA A 53 16.28 1.03 -7.12
CA ALA A 53 15.97 -0.07 -6.22
C ALA A 53 15.72 -1.37 -7.00
N TRP A 54 16.27 -2.47 -6.49
CA TRP A 54 15.79 -3.80 -6.83
C TRP A 54 14.40 -3.98 -6.25
N LEU A 55 13.49 -4.61 -6.98
CA LEU A 55 12.15 -4.83 -6.50
C LEU A 55 11.49 -6.08 -7.07
N MET A 56 10.51 -6.59 -6.32
CA MET A 56 9.57 -7.62 -6.76
C MET A 56 8.16 -7.21 -6.32
N THR A 57 7.17 -7.49 -7.17
CA THR A 57 5.78 -7.10 -6.93
C THR A 57 4.86 -8.31 -6.90
N LEU A 58 3.83 -8.24 -6.08
CA LEU A 58 2.75 -9.23 -6.02
C LEU A 58 1.40 -8.49 -6.07
N PRO A 59 0.73 -8.46 -7.24
CA PRO A 59 -0.65 -7.99 -7.33
C PRO A 59 -1.62 -9.08 -6.87
N GLU A 60 -2.61 -8.70 -6.07
CA GLU A 60 -3.67 -9.58 -5.57
C GLU A 60 -5.04 -9.00 -5.88
N TYR A 61 -5.90 -9.84 -6.46
CA TYR A 61 -7.24 -9.47 -6.89
C TYR A 61 -8.28 -10.33 -6.19
N PRO A 62 -9.43 -9.77 -5.76
CA PRO A 62 -10.50 -10.57 -5.22
C PRO A 62 -11.11 -11.46 -6.31
N ALA A 63 -11.64 -12.61 -5.89
CA ALA A 63 -12.38 -13.49 -6.80
C ALA A 63 -13.75 -12.91 -7.20
N GLU A 64 -14.29 -11.99 -6.40
CA GLU A 64 -15.61 -11.42 -6.60
C GLU A 64 -15.57 -10.28 -7.64
N ILE A 65 -16.20 -10.51 -8.79
CA ILE A 65 -16.13 -9.59 -9.95
C ILE A 65 -16.87 -8.26 -9.68
N ARG A 66 -17.85 -8.24 -8.77
CA ARG A 66 -18.67 -7.05 -8.45
C ARG A 66 -19.05 -6.96 -6.97
N ALA A 67 -18.06 -7.11 -6.10
CA ALA A 67 -18.29 -6.93 -4.68
C ALA A 67 -18.84 -5.51 -4.39
N PRO A 68 -19.82 -5.36 -3.48
CA PRO A 68 -20.26 -4.05 -3.06
C PRO A 68 -19.10 -3.24 -2.44
N ALA A 69 -18.96 -1.97 -2.82
CA ALA A 69 -17.90 -1.10 -2.31
C ALA A 69 -17.95 -0.98 -0.78
N GLY A 70 -16.78 -1.13 -0.15
CA GLY A 70 -16.51 -1.11 1.29
C GLY A 70 -16.73 -2.45 1.98
N THR A 71 -16.88 -3.54 1.22
CA THR A 71 -17.01 -4.90 1.77
C THR A 71 -15.71 -5.68 1.62
N THR A 72 -15.48 -6.64 2.51
CA THR A 72 -14.24 -7.44 2.54
C THR A 72 -14.03 -8.29 1.28
N PHE A 73 -15.10 -8.68 0.60
CA PHE A 73 -15.02 -9.50 -0.62
C PHE A 73 -14.44 -8.76 -1.83
N GLY A 74 -14.47 -7.42 -1.82
CA GLY A 74 -14.03 -6.59 -2.93
C GLY A 74 -12.61 -6.07 -2.81
N VAL A 75 -11.92 -6.41 -1.73
CA VAL A 75 -10.59 -5.87 -1.45
C VAL A 75 -9.56 -6.49 -2.39
N SER A 76 -8.77 -5.61 -3.01
CA SER A 76 -7.56 -5.95 -3.75
C SER A 76 -6.34 -5.45 -2.99
N ALA A 77 -5.18 -6.02 -3.30
CA ALA A 77 -3.91 -5.56 -2.75
C ALA A 77 -2.81 -5.51 -3.81
N TYR A 78 -1.77 -4.74 -3.53
CA TYR A 78 -0.55 -4.70 -4.31
C TYR A 78 0.64 -4.60 -3.37
N GLN A 79 1.45 -5.64 -3.34
CA GLN A 79 2.63 -5.70 -2.49
C GLN A 79 3.90 -5.49 -3.30
N ILE A 80 4.83 -4.73 -2.75
CA ILE A 80 6.14 -4.43 -3.34
C ILE A 80 7.19 -4.63 -2.27
N GLN A 81 8.14 -5.53 -2.51
CA GLN A 81 9.40 -5.54 -1.80
C GLN A 81 10.44 -4.79 -2.63
N PHE A 82 11.18 -3.87 -2.02
CA PHE A 82 12.22 -3.10 -2.69
C PHE A 82 13.43 -2.82 -1.76
N GLY A 83 14.63 -2.72 -2.32
CA GLY A 83 15.85 -2.52 -1.52
C GLY A 83 17.09 -2.19 -2.35
N ALA A 84 18.21 -1.97 -1.66
CA ALA A 84 19.51 -1.68 -2.27
C ALA A 84 20.17 -2.92 -2.89
N ASP A 85 19.94 -4.10 -2.29
CA ASP A 85 20.43 -5.38 -2.76
C ASP A 85 19.36 -6.15 -3.54
N GLN A 86 19.78 -7.23 -4.19
CA GLN A 86 18.91 -8.06 -5.02
C GLN A 86 17.65 -8.55 -4.27
N VAL A 87 16.47 -8.24 -4.81
CA VAL A 87 15.17 -8.70 -4.31
C VAL A 87 14.62 -9.77 -5.24
N LEU A 88 14.38 -10.97 -4.69
CA LEU A 88 13.91 -12.13 -5.46
C LEU A 88 12.52 -12.63 -5.05
N THR A 89 11.96 -12.11 -3.96
CA THR A 89 10.63 -12.43 -3.45
C THR A 89 9.85 -11.14 -3.21
N PRO A 90 8.51 -11.17 -3.23
CA PRO A 90 7.68 -10.01 -2.90
C PRO A 90 7.55 -9.75 -1.39
N GLY A 91 8.18 -10.58 -0.55
CA GLY A 91 8.09 -10.54 0.91
C GLY A 91 6.91 -11.32 1.47
N ASP A 92 7.04 -11.84 2.68
CA ASP A 92 5.95 -12.57 3.35
C ASP A 92 5.07 -11.60 4.18
N GLU A 93 5.72 -10.73 4.95
CA GLU A 93 5.07 -9.69 5.75
C GLU A 93 5.48 -8.29 5.28
N SER A 94 4.54 -7.36 5.33
CA SER A 94 4.72 -5.93 5.04
C SER A 94 5.28 -5.16 6.22
N ASP A 95 6.21 -4.25 5.95
CA ASP A 95 6.68 -3.23 6.90
C ASP A 95 5.70 -2.06 6.98
N VAL A 96 5.03 -1.75 5.86
CA VAL A 96 4.02 -0.71 5.76
C VAL A 96 2.77 -1.23 5.05
N LEU A 97 1.61 -1.06 5.69
CA LEU A 97 0.29 -1.28 5.11
C LEU A 97 -0.39 0.07 4.83
N VAL A 98 -0.73 0.32 3.57
CA VAL A 98 -1.57 1.47 3.17
C VAL A 98 -2.98 0.97 2.90
N ALA A 99 -3.92 1.25 3.79
CA ALA A 99 -5.30 0.79 3.71
C ALA A 99 -6.27 1.96 3.43
N LEU A 100 -6.90 1.96 2.26
CA LEU A 100 -7.77 3.06 1.83
C LEU A 100 -9.19 3.01 2.43
N ASN A 101 -9.56 1.92 3.11
CA ASN A 101 -10.84 1.80 3.77
C ASN A 101 -10.81 0.74 4.89
N PRO A 102 -11.84 0.67 5.78
CA PRO A 102 -11.84 -0.28 6.90
C PRO A 102 -11.86 -1.75 6.47
N ALA A 103 -12.51 -2.09 5.35
CA ALA A 103 -12.53 -3.47 4.86
C ALA A 103 -11.12 -3.90 4.44
N ALA A 104 -10.41 -3.03 3.72
CA ALA A 104 -9.04 -3.24 3.30
C ALA A 104 -8.07 -3.39 4.48
N PHE A 105 -8.30 -2.65 5.56
CA PHE A 105 -7.54 -2.79 6.79
C PHE A 105 -7.71 -4.18 7.43
N ILE A 106 -8.96 -4.58 7.73
CA ILE A 106 -9.20 -5.83 8.47
C ILE A 106 -8.81 -7.09 7.68
N THR A 107 -8.83 -7.04 6.34
CA THR A 107 -8.42 -8.19 5.52
C THR A 107 -6.91 -8.28 5.33
N ASN A 108 -6.14 -7.24 5.66
CA ASN A 108 -4.71 -7.19 5.38
C ASN A 108 -3.82 -6.97 6.60
N ILE A 109 -4.37 -6.66 7.77
CA ILE A 109 -3.58 -6.38 8.97
C ILE A 109 -2.72 -7.56 9.42
N ASP A 110 -3.15 -8.79 9.16
CA ASP A 110 -2.39 -10.01 9.50
C ASP A 110 -1.12 -10.20 8.65
N PHE A 111 -0.99 -9.46 7.54
CA PHE A 111 0.24 -9.42 6.73
C PHE A 111 1.20 -8.32 7.17
N LEU A 112 0.89 -7.55 8.22
CA LEU A 112 1.79 -6.52 8.73
C LEU A 112 2.70 -7.08 9.82
N LYS A 113 4.00 -6.83 9.70
CA LYS A 113 4.97 -7.14 10.76
C LYS A 113 4.57 -6.47 12.07
N ARG A 114 4.87 -7.14 13.18
CA ARG A 114 4.80 -6.50 14.51
C ARG A 114 5.72 -5.28 14.56
N GLY A 115 5.19 -4.15 15.00
CA GLY A 115 5.88 -2.85 15.02
C GLY A 115 5.87 -2.13 13.67
N GLY A 116 5.22 -2.69 12.64
CA GLY A 116 5.05 -2.07 11.33
C GLY A 116 4.20 -0.80 11.38
N THR A 117 4.07 -0.14 10.24
CA THR A 117 3.28 1.09 10.11
C THR A 117 2.03 0.87 9.27
N VAL A 118 0.89 1.37 9.74
CA VAL A 118 -0.35 1.44 8.99
C VAL A 118 -0.62 2.89 8.61
N VAL A 119 -0.88 3.13 7.33
CA VAL A 119 -1.40 4.39 6.82
C VAL A 119 -2.85 4.17 6.41
N VAL A 120 -3.77 4.96 6.96
CA VAL A 120 -5.20 4.85 6.64
C VAL A 120 -5.74 6.12 5.98
N ASP A 121 -6.69 5.96 5.06
CA ASP A 121 -7.54 7.07 4.62
C ASP A 121 -8.58 7.41 5.69
N ASP A 122 -8.29 8.41 6.51
CA ASP A 122 -9.10 8.77 7.68
C ASP A 122 -10.56 9.08 7.33
N GLY A 123 -10.78 9.71 6.17
CA GLY A 123 -12.13 10.03 5.68
C GLY A 123 -13.01 8.78 5.45
N ALA A 124 -12.40 7.62 5.20
CA ALA A 124 -13.10 6.35 5.01
C ALA A 124 -13.43 5.62 6.33
N PHE A 125 -12.75 5.96 7.43
CA PHE A 125 -12.89 5.33 8.75
C PHE A 125 -14.03 5.98 9.55
N ASN A 126 -15.25 5.77 9.07
CA ASN A 126 -16.47 6.30 9.66
C ASN A 126 -17.53 5.21 9.85
N LYS A 127 -18.63 5.53 10.54
CA LYS A 127 -19.73 4.59 10.84
C LYS A 127 -20.24 3.83 9.62
N ARG A 128 -20.31 4.47 8.44
CA ARG A 128 -20.76 3.82 7.21
C ARG A 128 -19.72 2.83 6.70
N GLY A 129 -18.44 3.20 6.73
CA GLY A 129 -17.31 2.31 6.39
C GLY A 129 -17.30 1.08 7.29
N PHE A 130 -17.38 1.28 8.61
CA PHE A 130 -17.42 0.20 9.60
C PHE A 130 -18.63 -0.72 9.39
N THR A 131 -19.82 -0.17 9.15
CA THR A 131 -21.03 -0.98 8.89
C THR A 131 -20.86 -1.89 7.67
N LYS A 132 -20.28 -1.38 6.57
CA LYS A 132 -20.06 -2.17 5.34
C LYS A 132 -18.98 -3.24 5.53
N ALA A 133 -17.94 -2.91 6.28
CA ALA A 133 -16.86 -3.83 6.63
C ALA A 133 -17.24 -4.81 7.76
N LYS A 134 -18.43 -4.66 8.36
CA LYS A 134 -18.92 -5.44 9.51
C LYS A 134 -18.01 -5.32 10.74
N ILE A 135 -17.57 -4.10 11.02
CA ILE A 135 -16.74 -3.74 12.18
C ILE A 135 -17.58 -2.93 13.16
N GLU A 136 -17.46 -3.20 14.45
CA GLU A 136 -18.28 -2.56 15.50
C GLU A 136 -17.71 -1.20 15.96
N ALA A 137 -16.39 -1.07 15.99
CA ALA A 137 -15.68 0.12 16.47
C ALA A 137 -14.49 0.46 15.54
N ASP A 138 -13.89 1.62 15.74
CA ASP A 138 -12.71 2.02 14.95
C ASP A 138 -11.54 1.04 15.23
N PRO A 139 -11.09 0.27 14.22
CA PRO A 139 -10.07 -0.75 14.44
C PRO A 139 -8.66 -0.18 14.58
N VAL A 140 -8.47 1.13 14.34
CA VAL A 140 -7.17 1.83 14.45
C VAL A 140 -7.19 2.93 15.50
N ASP A 141 -8.09 2.83 16.48
CA ASP A 141 -8.13 3.71 17.64
C ASP A 141 -6.85 3.54 18.49
N GLU A 142 -6.20 4.65 18.86
CA GLU A 142 -4.95 4.66 19.63
C GLU A 142 -5.09 4.00 21.01
N SER A 143 -6.29 3.99 21.59
CA SER A 143 -6.58 3.36 22.88
C SER A 143 -6.55 1.83 22.84
N THR A 144 -6.52 1.22 21.65
CA THR A 144 -6.49 -0.24 21.48
C THR A 144 -5.14 -0.86 21.87
N GLY A 145 -4.07 -0.07 22.00
CA GLY A 145 -2.73 -0.58 22.29
C GLY A 145 -2.17 -1.43 21.15
N ALA A 146 -2.56 -1.10 19.91
CA ALA A 146 -2.19 -1.86 18.72
C ALA A 146 -0.68 -2.09 18.61
N PRO A 147 -0.24 -3.29 18.16
CA PRO A 147 1.18 -3.63 18.04
C PRO A 147 1.84 -3.03 16.79
N TYR A 148 1.33 -1.90 16.28
CA TYR A 148 1.79 -1.20 15.08
C TYR A 148 1.55 0.31 15.23
N ARG A 149 2.29 1.11 14.47
CA ARG A 149 2.10 2.55 14.41
C ARG A 149 1.01 2.90 13.41
N VAL A 150 0.07 3.75 13.80
CA VAL A 150 -0.98 4.26 12.90
C VAL A 150 -0.64 5.68 12.43
N ILE A 151 -0.84 5.95 11.14
CA ILE A 151 -0.78 7.27 10.53
C ILE A 151 -2.10 7.51 9.82
N ARG A 152 -2.90 8.45 10.35
CA ARG A 152 -4.20 8.83 9.78
C ARG A 152 -4.02 10.02 8.84
N VAL A 153 -4.42 9.87 7.59
CA VAL A 153 -4.37 10.94 6.58
C VAL A 153 -5.68 10.93 5.83
N ASP A 154 -6.33 12.08 5.63
CA ASP A 154 -7.49 12.16 4.74
C ASP A 154 -7.00 12.17 3.27
N ILE A 155 -6.68 10.98 2.76
CA ILE A 155 -6.06 10.76 1.45
C ILE A 155 -7.05 11.21 0.36
N SER A 156 -8.30 10.78 0.47
CA SER A 156 -9.35 11.15 -0.48
C SER A 156 -9.53 12.66 -0.59
N LYS A 157 -9.61 13.37 0.55
CA LYS A 157 -9.72 14.83 0.53
C LYS A 157 -8.50 15.51 -0.07
N ARG A 158 -7.28 15.06 0.28
CA ARG A 158 -6.04 15.62 -0.28
C ARG A 158 -5.95 15.42 -1.79
N THR A 159 -6.43 14.30 -2.30
CA THR A 159 -6.51 14.06 -3.75
C THR A 159 -7.44 15.07 -4.41
N LEU A 160 -8.63 15.32 -3.84
CA LEU A 160 -9.56 16.33 -4.34
C LEU A 160 -8.95 17.74 -4.35
N GLU A 161 -8.28 18.13 -3.27
CA GLU A 161 -7.60 19.43 -3.14
C GLU A 161 -6.48 19.58 -4.18
N ALA A 162 -5.70 18.52 -4.42
CA ALA A 162 -4.59 18.54 -5.36
C ALA A 162 -5.05 18.75 -6.82
N VAL A 163 -6.26 18.30 -7.17
CA VAL A 163 -6.78 18.40 -8.55
C VAL A 163 -7.76 19.57 -8.76
N GLU A 164 -8.13 20.29 -7.70
CA GLU A 164 -9.04 21.43 -7.75
C GLU A 164 -8.64 22.50 -8.80
N PRO A 165 -7.36 22.92 -8.93
CA PRO A 165 -6.96 23.93 -9.90
C PRO A 165 -7.17 23.53 -11.36
N PHE A 166 -7.33 22.23 -11.64
CA PHE A 166 -7.49 21.70 -12.99
C PHE A 166 -8.97 21.55 -13.39
N GLY A 167 -9.91 21.92 -12.52
CA GLY A 167 -11.35 21.91 -12.83
C GLY A 167 -11.93 20.50 -13.03
N VAL A 168 -11.28 19.48 -12.48
CA VAL A 168 -11.75 18.09 -12.58
C VAL A 168 -13.00 17.92 -11.72
N GLY A 169 -14.07 17.35 -12.30
CA GLY A 169 -15.30 17.08 -11.56
C GLY A 169 -15.07 16.08 -10.43
N ARG A 170 -15.76 16.25 -9.28
CA ARG A 170 -15.57 15.44 -8.06
C ARG A 170 -15.59 13.93 -8.30
N LYS A 171 -16.40 13.45 -9.24
CA LYS A 171 -16.52 12.03 -9.60
C LYS A 171 -15.24 11.49 -10.25
N ASP A 172 -14.59 12.30 -11.09
CA ASP A 172 -13.39 11.91 -11.83
C ASP A 172 -12.13 12.21 -11.03
N ALA A 173 -12.19 13.19 -10.12
CA ALA A 173 -11.14 13.47 -9.14
C ALA A 173 -10.93 12.34 -8.11
N MET A 174 -11.92 11.46 -7.94
CA MET A 174 -11.90 10.31 -7.02
C MET A 174 -11.66 8.98 -7.74
N ARG A 175 -11.08 8.99 -8.94
CA ARG A 175 -10.89 7.81 -9.79
C ARG A 175 -9.45 7.64 -10.26
#